data_AF-A0AAF0DDT4-F1
#
_entry.id   AF-A0AAF0DDT4-F1
#
_cell.length_a   1.000
_cell.length_b   1.000
_cell.length_c   1.000
_cell.angle_alpha   90.00
_cell.angle_beta   90.00
_cell.angle_gamma   90.00
#
_symmetry.space_group_name_H-M   'P 1'
#
loop_
_entity.id
_entity.type
_entity.pdbx_description
1 polymer ?
#
loop_
_entity_poly.entity_id
_entity_poly.type
_entity_poly.pdbx_seq_one_letter_code
_entity_poly.pdbx_strand_id
1 'polypeptide(L)'
;MFDDMIATSEEFYQSLGLPYQIVAIVSGALNNAASKKWDLEAWFPFQGEYKELVSCSNCTDYQSRELDIRYGAKKTTDTKKAYVHALNATLCATERALCCVLENYQQEEGIVVPEVLRKYIPGQPEFLPYTKELPKDTTSQKVKAKAKVDKNEVTKTMENLKV
;
A
#
# COMPACT_ATOMS: atom_id res chain seq x y z
N MET A 1 -1.43 -18.21 5.98
CA MET A 1 -0.85 -17.77 4.68
C MET A 1 -1.48 -16.48 4.16
N PHE A 2 -2.80 -16.44 3.86
CA PHE A 2 -3.42 -15.20 3.38
C PHE A 2 -3.27 -14.04 4.38
N ASP A 3 -3.59 -14.30 5.65
CA ASP A 3 -3.44 -13.29 6.72
C ASP A 3 -1.95 -12.97 6.97
N ASP A 4 -1.05 -13.95 6.85
CA ASP A 4 0.40 -13.73 6.99
C ASP A 4 0.95 -12.81 5.88
N MET A 5 0.45 -12.91 4.65
CA MET A 5 0.87 -12.07 3.51
C MET A 5 0.48 -10.60 3.70
N ILE A 6 -0.73 -10.34 4.22
CA ILE A 6 -1.14 -8.97 4.54
C ILE A 6 -0.38 -8.45 5.77
N ALA A 7 -0.17 -9.28 6.81
CA ALA A 7 0.64 -8.91 7.97
C ALA A 7 2.09 -8.54 7.59
N THR A 8 2.71 -9.29 6.67
CA THR A 8 4.03 -8.96 6.12
C THR A 8 4.04 -7.58 5.44
N SER A 9 2.94 -7.24 4.76
CA SER A 9 2.80 -5.93 4.12
C SER A 9 2.61 -4.83 5.17
N GLU A 10 1.80 -5.08 6.20
CA GLU A 10 1.63 -4.17 7.34
C GLU A 10 2.97 -3.87 8.04
N GLU A 11 3.74 -4.90 8.40
CA GLU A 11 5.06 -4.76 9.02
C GLU A 11 6.02 -3.91 8.15
N PHE A 12 5.95 -4.07 6.83
CA PHE A 12 6.75 -3.26 5.91
C PHE A 12 6.38 -1.77 5.98
N TYR A 13 5.10 -1.41 5.92
CA TYR A 13 4.67 0.00 6.00
C TYR A 13 4.80 0.60 7.41
N GLN A 14 4.65 -0.20 8.46
CA GLN A 14 4.97 0.19 9.85
C GLN A 14 6.46 0.51 10.01
N SER A 15 7.35 -0.27 9.39
CA SER A 15 8.79 0.00 9.41
C SER A 15 9.17 1.32 8.71
N LEU A 16 8.34 1.75 7.75
CA LEU A 16 8.45 3.05 7.09
C LEU A 16 7.74 4.17 7.85
N GLY A 17 7.07 3.89 8.97
CA GLY A 17 6.30 4.85 9.75
C GLY A 17 5.16 5.50 8.96
N LEU A 18 4.56 4.77 8.01
CA LEU A 18 3.49 5.30 7.17
C LEU A 18 2.13 4.91 7.74
N PRO A 19 1.26 5.88 8.07
CA PRO A 19 -0.09 5.59 8.56
C PRO A 19 -0.95 4.94 7.49
N TYR A 20 -1.72 3.91 7.85
CA TYR A 20 -2.57 3.17 6.92
C TYR A 20 -3.82 2.58 7.57
N GLN A 21 -4.73 2.08 6.72
CA GLN A 21 -5.86 1.25 7.09
C GLN A 21 -5.92 -0.02 6.24
N ILE A 22 -6.52 -1.08 6.80
CA ILE A 22 -6.80 -2.32 6.07
C ILE A 22 -8.28 -2.37 5.70
N VAL A 23 -8.57 -2.58 4.41
CA VAL A 23 -9.93 -2.57 3.87
C VAL A 23 -10.28 -3.93 3.28
N ALA A 24 -11.40 -4.51 3.74
CA ALA A 24 -12.02 -5.67 3.09
C ALA A 24 -12.74 -5.22 1.83
N ILE A 25 -12.31 -5.71 0.67
CA ILE A 25 -12.95 -5.33 -0.59
C ILE A 25 -14.30 -6.04 -0.73
N VAL A 26 -15.33 -5.25 -1.02
CA VAL A 26 -16.71 -5.74 -1.21
C VAL A 26 -16.80 -6.68 -2.41
N SER A 27 -17.74 -7.63 -2.36
CA SER A 27 -17.86 -8.68 -3.39
C SER A 27 -18.03 -8.15 -4.81
N GLY A 28 -18.76 -7.03 -5.00
CA GLY A 28 -18.96 -6.41 -6.30
C GLY A 28 -17.71 -5.76 -6.92
N ALA A 29 -16.65 -5.55 -6.14
CA ALA A 29 -15.37 -5.00 -6.59
C ALA A 29 -14.26 -6.05 -6.70
N LEU A 30 -14.55 -7.32 -6.35
CA LEU A 30 -13.61 -8.42 -6.56
C LEU A 30 -13.54 -8.77 -8.05
N ASN A 31 -12.34 -9.07 -8.54
CA ASN A 31 -12.17 -9.67 -9.86
C ASN A 31 -12.51 -11.17 -9.82
N ASN A 32 -12.75 -11.77 -10.98
CA ASN A 32 -13.19 -13.18 -11.08
C ASN A 32 -12.30 -14.18 -10.34
N ALA A 33 -10.99 -13.91 -10.25
CA ALA A 33 -10.05 -14.82 -9.62
C ALA A 33 -10.01 -14.70 -8.10
N ALA A 34 -10.32 -13.55 -7.49
CA ALA A 34 -10.17 -13.35 -6.05
C ALA A 34 -11.38 -13.87 -5.28
N SER A 35 -11.15 -14.81 -4.37
CA SER A 35 -12.17 -15.26 -3.40
C SER A 35 -12.30 -14.29 -2.23
N LYS A 36 -11.20 -13.61 -1.85
CA LYS A 36 -11.14 -12.57 -0.82
C LYS A 36 -9.95 -11.67 -1.12
N LYS A 37 -10.12 -10.37 -0.89
CA LYS A 37 -9.09 -9.36 -1.12
C LYS A 37 -9.03 -8.36 0.05
N TRP A 38 -7.81 -8.06 0.48
CA TRP A 38 -7.47 -6.99 1.41
C TRP A 38 -6.67 -5.92 0.69
N ASP A 39 -7.03 -4.67 0.86
CA ASP A 39 -6.20 -3.53 0.44
C ASP A 39 -5.60 -2.83 1.66
N LEU A 40 -4.31 -2.51 1.58
CA LEU A 40 -3.66 -1.56 2.50
C LEU A 40 -3.70 -0.20 1.82
N GLU A 41 -4.44 0.71 2.42
CA GLU A 41 -4.54 2.08 1.95
C GLU A 41 -3.77 2.98 2.90
N ALA A 42 -2.72 3.63 2.40
CA ALA A 42 -1.91 4.55 3.19
C ALA A 42 -2.48 5.96 3.14
N TRP A 43 -2.27 6.73 4.20
CA TRP A 43 -2.76 8.10 4.30
C TRP A 43 -1.84 9.09 3.57
N PHE A 44 -2.42 9.93 2.73
CA PHE A 44 -1.72 10.98 1.97
C PHE A 44 -2.09 12.36 2.53
N PRO A 45 -1.25 12.99 3.38
CA PRO A 45 -1.62 14.19 4.12
C PRO A 45 -1.85 15.42 3.23
N PHE A 46 -1.20 15.51 2.06
CA PHE A 46 -1.47 16.61 1.13
C PHE A 46 -2.82 16.45 0.43
N GLN A 47 -3.20 15.20 0.15
CA GLN A 47 -4.44 14.87 -0.56
C GLN A 47 -5.64 14.76 0.40
N GLY A 48 -5.39 14.48 1.68
CA GLY A 48 -6.42 14.33 2.70
C GLY A 48 -7.26 13.05 2.54
N GLU A 49 -6.70 12.02 1.93
CA GLU A 49 -7.40 10.75 1.67
C GLU A 49 -6.45 9.54 1.80
N TYR A 50 -7.04 8.36 2.01
CA TYR A 50 -6.32 7.09 1.93
C TYR A 50 -6.21 6.63 0.48
N LYS A 51 -5.05 6.09 0.09
CA LYS A 51 -4.83 5.51 -1.23
C LYS A 51 -4.21 4.14 -1.14
N GLU A 52 -4.72 3.23 -1.98
CA GLU A 52 -4.20 1.87 -2.11
C GLU A 52 -2.70 1.86 -2.46
N LEU A 53 -1.91 1.17 -1.63
CA LEU A 53 -0.52 0.83 -1.91
C LEU A 53 -0.30 -0.67 -2.07
N VAL A 54 -1.12 -1.49 -1.42
CA VAL A 54 -1.07 -2.96 -1.47
C VAL A 54 -2.44 -3.51 -1.81
N SER A 55 -2.44 -4.56 -2.61
CA SER A 55 -3.56 -5.45 -2.82
C SER A 55 -3.13 -6.89 -2.56
N CYS A 56 -3.77 -7.56 -1.62
CA CYS A 56 -3.52 -8.95 -1.24
C CYS A 56 -4.76 -9.80 -1.52
N SER A 57 -4.63 -10.81 -2.38
CA SER A 57 -5.74 -11.67 -2.82
C SER A 57 -5.46 -13.14 -2.59
N ASN A 58 -6.48 -13.85 -2.09
CA ASN A 58 -6.53 -15.31 -2.14
C ASN A 58 -7.39 -15.73 -3.34
N CYS A 59 -6.78 -16.39 -4.30
CA CYS A 59 -7.44 -16.84 -5.53
C CYS A 59 -7.83 -18.32 -5.50
N THR A 60 -7.65 -18.98 -4.35
CA THR A 60 -7.89 -20.41 -4.15
C THR A 60 -7.33 -21.22 -5.32
N ASP A 61 -8.08 -22.16 -5.88
CA ASP A 61 -7.65 -22.95 -7.01
C ASP A 61 -8.01 -22.33 -8.38
N TYR A 62 -8.63 -21.14 -8.44
CA TYR A 62 -9.14 -20.54 -9.68
C TYR A 62 -8.08 -20.47 -10.78
N GLN A 63 -6.94 -19.84 -10.48
CA GLN A 63 -5.82 -19.70 -11.43
C GLN A 63 -5.12 -21.04 -11.69
N SER A 64 -4.95 -21.84 -10.65
CA SER A 64 -4.24 -23.11 -10.72
C SER A 64 -4.98 -24.16 -11.57
N ARG A 65 -6.31 -24.11 -11.60
CA ARG A 65 -7.15 -25.00 -12.41
C ARG A 65 -6.96 -24.72 -13.90
N GLU A 66 -6.97 -23.44 -14.27
CA GLU A 66 -6.74 -22.99 -15.64
C GLU A 66 -5.34 -23.34 -16.13
N LEU A 67 -4.33 -23.20 -15.26
CA LEU A 67 -2.92 -23.49 -15.56
C LEU A 67 -2.53 -24.97 -15.33
N ASP A 68 -3.48 -25.83 -14.94
CA ASP A 68 -3.28 -27.24 -14.57
C ASP A 68 -2.18 -27.50 -13.52
N ILE A 69 -2.05 -26.61 -12.52
CA ILE A 69 -1.05 -26.73 -11.43
C ILE A 69 -1.62 -27.60 -10.30
N ARG A 70 -1.22 -28.88 -10.30
CA ARG A 70 -1.82 -29.90 -9.44
C ARG A 70 -1.14 -30.04 -8.08
N TYR A 71 -1.94 -30.42 -7.08
CA TYR A 71 -1.44 -30.85 -5.78
C TYR A 71 -1.27 -32.37 -5.75
N GLY A 72 -0.01 -32.83 -5.68
CA GLY A 72 0.38 -34.23 -5.88
C GLY A 72 0.14 -35.20 -4.70
N ALA A 73 -0.78 -34.92 -3.78
CA ALA A 73 -1.09 -35.83 -2.68
C ALA A 73 -2.07 -36.92 -3.15
N LYS A 74 -1.55 -38.07 -3.60
CA LYS A 74 -2.39 -39.22 -3.94
C LYS A 74 -2.89 -39.92 -2.67
N LYS A 75 -4.17 -39.74 -2.33
CA LYS A 75 -4.91 -40.75 -1.57
C LYS A 75 -5.51 -41.75 -2.55
N THR A 76 -5.45 -43.04 -2.23
CA THR A 76 -5.89 -44.16 -3.10
C THR A 76 -7.36 -44.08 -3.51
N THR A 77 -8.14 -43.22 -2.85
CA THR A 77 -9.58 -43.05 -3.01
C THR A 77 -10.00 -41.75 -3.72
N ASP A 78 -9.06 -40.87 -4.09
CA ASP A 78 -9.43 -39.58 -4.68
C ASP A 78 -9.77 -39.72 -6.17
N THR A 79 -11.04 -39.47 -6.50
CA THR A 79 -11.57 -39.50 -7.87
C THR A 79 -11.45 -38.15 -8.57
N LYS A 80 -11.13 -37.07 -7.85
CA LYS A 80 -11.00 -35.70 -8.39
C LYS A 80 -9.55 -35.22 -8.36
N LYS A 81 -9.15 -34.47 -9.39
CA LYS A 81 -7.86 -33.77 -9.41
C LYS A 81 -7.88 -32.67 -8.34
N ALA A 82 -6.89 -32.68 -7.45
CA ALA A 82 -6.63 -31.60 -6.50
C ALA A 82 -5.66 -30.57 -7.10
N TYR A 83 -5.91 -29.31 -6.82
CA TYR A 83 -5.14 -28.17 -7.31
C TYR A 83 -4.59 -27.36 -6.13
N VAL A 84 -3.45 -26.69 -6.32
CA VAL A 84 -2.85 -25.84 -5.28
C VAL A 84 -3.64 -24.54 -5.14
N HIS A 85 -3.61 -23.92 -3.96
CA HIS A 85 -4.14 -22.56 -3.82
C HIS A 85 -3.10 -21.52 -4.23
N ALA A 86 -3.52 -20.54 -5.04
CA ALA A 86 -2.71 -19.41 -5.45
C ALA A 86 -3.12 -18.14 -4.68
N LEU A 87 -2.12 -17.41 -4.19
CA LEU A 87 -2.27 -16.14 -3.51
C LEU A 87 -1.27 -15.15 -4.11
N ASN A 88 -1.60 -13.86 -4.09
CA ASN A 88 -0.71 -12.79 -4.54
C ASN A 88 -0.87 -11.56 -3.65
N ALA A 89 0.23 -10.86 -3.38
CA ALA A 89 0.23 -9.59 -2.65
C ALA A 89 1.34 -8.68 -3.17
N THR A 90 1.01 -7.41 -3.39
CA THR A 90 2.00 -6.37 -3.66
C THR A 90 2.69 -5.99 -2.36
N LEU A 91 4.01 -6.13 -2.24
CA LEU A 91 4.72 -5.60 -1.07
C LEU A 91 4.92 -4.08 -1.17
N CYS A 92 5.44 -3.61 -2.30
CA CYS A 92 5.74 -2.20 -2.54
C CYS A 92 5.52 -1.83 -4.01
N ALA A 93 4.49 -1.03 -4.28
CA ALA A 93 4.35 -0.34 -5.57
C ALA A 93 5.22 0.92 -5.53
N THR A 94 6.43 0.83 -6.09
CA THR A 94 7.54 1.77 -5.87
C THR A 94 7.17 3.23 -6.05
N GLU A 95 6.44 3.60 -7.11
CA GLU A 95 6.09 4.98 -7.39
C GLU A 95 5.04 5.51 -6.39
N ARG A 96 4.03 4.70 -6.07
CA ARG A 96 2.96 5.08 -5.12
C ARG A 96 3.50 5.18 -3.69
N ALA A 97 4.33 4.21 -3.30
CA ALA A 97 5.01 4.22 -2.00
C ALA A 97 5.95 5.42 -1.87
N LEU A 98 6.69 5.75 -2.93
CA LEU A 98 7.53 6.96 -2.95
C LEU A 98 6.70 8.23 -2.75
N CYS A 99 5.57 8.39 -3.47
CA CYS A 99 4.68 9.53 -3.25
C CYS A 99 4.19 9.62 -1.80
N CYS A 100 3.83 8.48 -1.18
CA CYS A 100 3.39 8.44 0.21
C CYS A 100 4.52 8.85 1.19
N VAL A 101 5.74 8.34 0.98
CA VAL A 101 6.93 8.72 1.75
C VAL A 101 7.20 10.20 1.61
N LEU A 102 7.24 10.73 0.39
CA LEU A 102 7.48 12.14 0.13
C LEU A 102 6.44 13.03 0.82
N GLU A 103 5.17 12.65 0.78
CA GLU A 103 4.12 13.44 1.43
C GLU A 103 4.21 13.42 2.96
N ASN A 104 4.50 12.26 3.56
CA ASN A 104 4.55 12.10 5.03
C ASN A 104 5.85 12.61 5.65
N TYR A 105 6.95 12.64 4.89
CA TYR A 105 8.28 13.03 5.39
C TYR A 105 8.77 14.39 4.89
N GLN A 106 7.97 15.14 4.12
CA GLN A 106 8.34 16.49 3.70
C GLN A 106 8.41 17.48 4.88
N GLN A 107 9.34 18.40 4.79
CA GLN A 107 9.51 19.59 5.62
C GLN A 107 9.62 20.83 4.71
N GLU A 108 9.79 22.01 5.32
CA GLU A 108 9.89 23.27 4.59
C GLU A 108 11.11 23.31 3.66
N GLU A 109 12.26 22.79 4.11
CA GLU A 109 13.52 22.86 3.34
C GLU A 109 13.87 21.58 2.57
N GLY A 110 13.09 20.50 2.72
CA GLY A 110 13.44 19.21 2.13
C GLY A 110 12.61 18.05 2.67
N ILE A 111 13.19 16.86 2.66
CA ILE A 111 12.54 15.61 3.07
C ILE A 111 13.43 14.88 4.08
N VAL A 112 12.85 14.45 5.20
CA VAL A 112 13.53 13.55 6.13
C VAL A 112 13.55 12.14 5.52
N VAL A 113 14.70 11.48 5.49
CA VAL A 113 14.80 10.12 4.99
C VAL A 113 14.37 9.14 6.10
N PRO A 114 13.37 8.27 5.85
CA PRO A 114 12.99 7.22 6.79
C PRO A 114 14.21 6.39 7.20
N GLU A 115 14.37 6.12 8.51
CA GLU A 115 15.57 5.51 9.08
C GLU A 115 15.95 4.20 8.36
N VAL A 116 14.96 3.34 8.13
CA VAL A 116 15.14 2.03 7.47
C VAL A 116 15.62 2.13 6.02
N LEU A 117 15.43 3.29 5.36
CA LEU A 117 15.85 3.53 3.97
C LEU A 117 17.26 4.10 3.85
N ARG A 118 17.79 4.78 4.89
CA ARG A 118 19.06 5.52 4.83
C ARG A 118 20.22 4.66 4.31
N LYS A 119 20.33 3.42 4.79
CA LYS A 119 21.40 2.48 4.40
C LYS A 119 21.42 2.13 2.90
N TYR A 120 20.33 2.35 2.18
CA TYR A 120 20.21 2.06 0.75
C TYR A 120 20.50 3.29 -0.14
N ILE A 121 20.68 4.47 0.47
CA ILE A 121 20.99 5.71 -0.25
C ILE A 121 22.48 6.04 -0.07
N PRO A 122 23.23 6.33 -1.14
CA PRO A 122 24.64 6.73 -1.03
C PRO A 122 24.84 7.90 -0.07
N GLY A 123 25.80 7.77 0.85
CA GLY A 123 26.06 8.76 1.90
C GLY A 123 25.14 8.65 3.12
N GLN A 124 24.17 7.73 3.10
CA GLN A 124 23.20 7.48 4.19
C GLN A 124 22.58 8.77 4.76
N PRO A 125 22.08 9.68 3.90
CA PRO A 125 21.59 10.97 4.33
C PRO A 125 20.38 10.81 5.26
N GLU A 126 20.34 11.62 6.31
CA GLU A 126 19.16 11.73 7.17
C GLU A 126 18.13 12.72 6.59
N PHE A 127 18.58 13.63 5.73
CA PHE A 127 17.79 14.69 5.15
C PHE A 127 18.20 14.95 3.69
N LEU A 128 17.21 15.18 2.83
CA LEU A 128 17.37 15.52 1.42
C LEU A 128 16.82 16.93 1.18
N PRO A 129 17.68 17.96 0.99
CA PRO A 129 17.23 19.33 0.78
C PRO A 129 16.59 19.49 -0.61
N TYR A 130 15.64 20.41 -0.73
CA TYR A 130 15.13 20.81 -2.04
C TYR A 130 16.20 21.56 -2.82
N THR A 131 16.48 21.11 -4.05
CA THR A 131 17.50 21.72 -4.92
C THR A 131 16.90 22.66 -5.96
N LYS A 132 15.58 22.76 -6.04
CA LYS A 132 14.84 23.55 -7.03
C LYS A 132 13.60 24.15 -6.37
N GLU A 133 13.27 25.37 -6.76
CA GLU A 133 12.01 25.98 -6.37
C GLU A 133 10.83 25.26 -7.01
N LEU A 134 9.68 25.29 -6.32
CA LEU A 134 8.45 24.72 -6.82
C LEU A 134 7.99 25.49 -8.08
N PRO A 135 7.78 24.83 -9.22
CA PRO A 135 7.26 25.51 -10.40
C PRO A 135 5.90 26.16 -10.14
N LYS A 136 5.67 27.31 -10.76
CA LYS A 136 4.43 28.10 -10.58
C LYS A 136 3.17 27.36 -11.06
N ASP A 137 3.30 26.48 -12.06
CA ASP A 137 2.17 25.75 -12.66
C ASP A 137 1.99 24.32 -12.13
N THR A 138 2.30 24.08 -10.85
CA THR A 138 2.17 22.73 -10.26
C THR A 138 0.73 22.38 -9.87
N THR A 139 0.41 21.09 -9.98
CA THR A 139 -0.82 20.49 -9.44
C THR A 139 -1.00 20.82 -7.95
N SER A 140 0.10 20.97 -7.20
CA SER A 140 0.10 21.33 -5.79
C SER A 140 -0.55 22.70 -5.50
N GLN A 141 -0.43 23.67 -6.41
CA GLN A 141 -1.08 24.98 -6.24
C GLN A 141 -2.60 24.92 -6.48
N LYS A 142 -3.05 24.06 -7.41
CA LYS A 142 -4.48 23.84 -7.68
C LYS A 142 -5.19 23.16 -6.49
N VAL A 143 -4.52 22.22 -5.82
CA VAL A 143 -5.07 21.52 -4.64
C VAL A 143 -5.04 22.42 -3.39
N LYS A 144 -4.00 23.25 -3.18
CA LYS A 144 -3.99 24.26 -2.08
C LYS A 144 -5.15 25.26 -2.18
N ALA A 145 -5.55 25.65 -3.39
CA ALA A 145 -6.71 26.51 -3.61
C ALA A 145 -8.03 25.82 -3.19
N LYS A 146 -8.14 24.50 -3.39
CA LYS A 146 -9.31 23.69 -3.03
C LYS A 146 -9.33 23.35 -1.53
N ALA A 147 -8.20 22.95 -0.95
CA ALA A 147 -8.09 22.60 0.48
C ALA A 147 -8.25 23.80 1.44
N LYS A 148 -7.99 25.04 1.01
CA LYS A 148 -8.31 26.24 1.80
C LYS A 148 -9.81 26.42 2.04
N VAL A 149 -10.66 25.82 1.20
CA VAL A 149 -12.13 25.85 1.34
C VAL A 149 -12.60 24.84 2.38
N ASP A 150 -11.97 23.65 2.45
CA ASP A 150 -12.40 22.54 3.32
C ASP A 150 -11.77 22.52 4.72
N LYS A 151 -10.71 23.31 4.98
CA LYS A 151 -9.96 23.33 6.25
C LYS A 151 -10.74 23.76 7.50
N ASN A 152 -12.00 24.19 7.39
CA ASN A 152 -12.84 24.49 8.55
C ASN A 152 -13.40 23.24 9.28
N GLU A 153 -13.25 22.02 8.74
CA GLU A 153 -13.83 20.80 9.33
C GLU A 153 -12.83 19.72 9.82
N VAL A 154 -11.55 19.73 9.40
CA VAL A 154 -10.69 18.52 9.42
C VAL A 154 -9.82 18.33 10.69
N THR A 155 -9.69 19.33 11.56
CA THR A 155 -8.73 19.31 12.70
C THR A 155 -9.05 18.33 13.84
N LYS A 156 -10.05 17.44 13.71
CA LYS A 156 -10.47 16.51 14.79
C LYS A 156 -10.11 15.03 14.61
N THR A 157 -9.51 14.59 13.49
CA THR A 157 -9.52 13.15 13.11
C THR A 157 -8.17 12.41 13.24
N MET A 158 -7.10 13.05 13.73
CA MET A 158 -5.75 12.46 13.70
C MET A 158 -5.39 11.54 14.88
N GLU A 159 -6.20 11.45 15.93
CA GLU A 159 -5.84 10.74 17.18
C GLU A 159 -5.98 9.20 17.14
N ASN A 160 -6.56 8.62 16.08
CA ASN A 160 -6.90 7.17 16.02
C ASN A 160 -6.21 6.39 14.89
N LEU A 161 -5.17 6.94 14.28
CA LEU A 161 -4.43 6.28 13.20
C LEU A 161 -3.44 5.27 13.79
N LYS A 162 -3.49 4.03 13.31
CA LYS A 162 -2.42 3.05 13.57
C LYS A 162 -1.16 3.53 12.85
N VAL A 163 -0.09 3.71 13.62
CA VAL A 163 1.29 3.81 13.12
C VAL A 163 1.85 2.41 13.01
#